data_AF-A0A0L6HYS7-F1
#
_entry.id   AF-A0A0L6HYS7-F1
#
_cell.length_a   1.000
_cell.length_b   1.000
_cell.length_c   1.000
_cell.angle_alpha   90.00
_cell.angle_beta   90.00
_cell.angle_gamma   90.00
#
_symmetry.space_group_name_H-M   'P 1'
#
loop_
_entity.id
_entity.type
_entity.pdbx_description
1 polymer ?
#
loop_
_entity_poly.entity_id
_entity_poly.type
_entity_poly.pdbx_seq_one_letter_code
_entity_poly.pdbx_strand_id
1 'polypeptide(L)' 'MSTQIAVRLPDTTVFALDAIVASGGASSRTALVTIAIQRELRRRAAENDAGILARRGAGDDLDGLVDWFAGNVEIER' A
#
# COMPACT_ATOMS: atom_id res chain seq x y z
N MET A 1 14.56 13.67 -12.21
CA MET A 1 15.67 12.72 -12.50
C MET A 1 15.08 11.32 -12.45
N SER A 2 15.29 10.50 -13.49
CA SER A 2 14.92 9.09 -13.51
C SER A 2 16.16 8.22 -13.63
N THR A 3 16.13 7.04 -13.00
CA THR A 3 17.20 6.05 -13.09
C THR A 3 16.71 4.87 -13.91
N GLN A 4 17.50 4.43 -14.89
CA GLN A 4 17.18 3.26 -15.70
C GLN A 4 17.93 2.03 -15.17
N ILE A 5 17.22 0.90 -15.11
CA ILE A 5 17.77 -0.40 -14.71
C ILE A 5 17.46 -1.44 -15.79
N ALA A 6 18.33 -2.44 -15.93
CA ALA A 6 18.07 -3.62 -16.75
C ALA A 6 17.63 -4.78 -15.86
N VAL A 7 16.48 -5.38 -16.15
CA VAL A 7 15.91 -6.50 -15.39
C VAL A 7 15.62 -7.64 -16.35
N ARG A 8 16.01 -8.86 -15.98
CA ARG A 8 15.66 -10.07 -16.72
C ARG A 8 14.31 -10.58 -16.22
N LEU A 9 13.36 -10.74 -17.12
CA LEU A 9 12.04 -11.27 -16.86
C LEU A 9 11.79 -12.49 -17.76
N PRO A 10 10.92 -13.43 -17.36
CA PRO A 10 10.45 -14.48 -18.27
C PRO A 10 9.77 -13.89 -19.49
N ASP A 11 9.98 -14.50 -20.66
CA ASP A 11 9.41 -14.02 -21.93
C ASP A 11 7.88 -13.93 -21.87
N THR A 12 7.24 -14.88 -21.18
CA THR A 12 5.79 -14.89 -20.95
C THR A 12 5.30 -13.63 -20.22
N THR A 13 6.07 -13.14 -19.24
CA THR A 13 5.74 -11.91 -18.51
C THR A 13 5.90 -10.69 -19.39
N VAL A 14 6.95 -10.64 -20.22
CA VAL A 14 7.16 -9.54 -21.17
C VAL A 14 6.04 -9.52 -22.21
N PHE A 15 5.64 -10.68 -22.72
CA PHE A 15 4.53 -10.80 -23.68
C PHE A 15 3.21 -10.27 -23.09
N ALA A 16 2.87 -10.64 -21.85
CA ALA A 16 1.68 -10.13 -21.18
C ALA A 16 1.73 -8.61 -20.96
N LEU A 17 2.89 -8.10 -20.56
CA LEU A 17 3.12 -6.66 -20.39
C LEU A 17 2.89 -5.90 -21.72
N ASP A 18 3.40 -6.44 -22.81
CA ASP A 18 3.27 -5.86 -24.15
C ASP A 18 1.83 -5.85 -24.64
N ALA A 19 1.11 -6.95 -24.42
CA ALA A 19 -0.30 -7.06 -24.79
C ALA A 19 -1.15 -5.98 -24.09
N ILE A 20 -0.90 -5.71 -22.80
CA ILE A 20 -1.63 -4.69 -22.03
C ILE A 20 -1.33 -3.28 -22.55
N VAL A 21 -0.08 -2.99 -22.90
CA VAL A 21 0.27 -1.68 -23.47
C VAL A 21 -0.34 -1.53 -24.86
N ALA A 22 -0.26 -2.57 -25.69
CA ALA A 22 -0.83 -2.58 -27.04
C ALA A 22 -2.36 -2.42 -27.04
N SER A 23 -3.05 -2.95 -26.04
CA SER A 23 -4.50 -2.77 -25.87
C SER A 23 -4.88 -1.40 -25.28
N GLY A 24 -3.92 -0.51 -25.02
CA GLY A 24 -4.15 0.80 -24.40
C GLY A 24 -4.41 0.75 -22.89
N GLY A 25 -4.21 -0.40 -22.23
CA GLY A 25 -4.39 -0.55 -20.79
C GLY A 25 -3.34 0.19 -19.94
N ALA A 26 -2.24 0.61 -20.56
CA ALA A 26 -1.25 1.50 -19.98
C ALA A 26 -0.55 2.32 -21.07
N SER A 27 -0.10 3.54 -20.72
CA SER A 27 0.59 4.44 -21.66
C SER A 27 1.99 3.96 -22.07
N SER A 28 2.62 3.09 -21.27
CA SER A 28 3.92 2.51 -21.56
C SER A 28 4.22 1.32 -20.65
N ARG A 29 5.23 0.52 -21.03
CA ARG A 29 5.81 -0.53 -20.19
C ARG A 29 6.25 0.01 -18.82
N THR A 30 6.95 1.15 -18.82
CA THR A 30 7.44 1.79 -17.60
C THR A 30 6.29 2.21 -16.68
N ALA A 31 5.22 2.79 -17.24
CA ALA A 31 4.04 3.17 -16.46
C ALA A 31 3.39 1.96 -15.78
N LEU A 32 3.21 0.86 -16.53
CA LEU A 32 2.65 -0.37 -15.99
C LEU A 32 3.53 -0.99 -14.89
N VAL A 33 4.83 -1.12 -15.14
CA VAL A 33 5.79 -1.63 -14.14
C VAL A 33 5.83 -0.75 -12.90
N THR A 34 5.78 0.57 -13.07
CA THR A 34 5.77 1.52 -11.94
C THR A 34 4.55 1.30 -11.07
N ILE A 35 3.36 1.19 -11.66
CA ILE A 35 2.12 0.94 -10.92
C ILE A 35 2.20 -0.40 -10.17
N ALA A 36 2.71 -1.45 -10.82
CA ALA A 36 2.87 -2.77 -10.21
C ALA A 36 3.81 -2.72 -8.99
N ILE A 37 4.97 -2.07 -9.12
CA ILE A 37 5.93 -1.89 -8.03
C ILE A 37 5.32 -1.07 -6.88
N GLN A 38 4.64 0.04 -7.19
CA GLN A 38 4.01 0.88 -6.16
C GLN A 38 2.91 0.13 -5.40
N ARG A 39 2.16 -0.74 -6.07
CA ARG A 39 1.16 -1.61 -5.40
C ARG A 39 1.85 -2.58 -4.45
N GLU A 40 2.94 -3.20 -4.88
CA GLU A 40 3.70 -4.16 -4.06
C GLU A 40 4.35 -3.48 -2.84
N LEU A 41 4.92 -2.29 -3.00
CA LEU A 41 5.50 -1.53 -1.89
C LEU A 41 4.45 -1.14 -0.86
N ARG A 42 3.28 -0.68 -1.32
CA ARG A 42 2.15 -0.37 -0.41
C ARG A 42 1.66 -1.61 0.35
N ARG A 43 1.59 -2.76 -0.32
CA ARG A 43 1.22 -4.03 0.33
C ARG A 43 2.21 -4.38 1.45
N ARG A 44 3.52 -4.32 1.16
CA ARG A 44 4.56 -4.62 2.15
C ARG A 44 4.57 -3.66 3.34
N ALA A 45 4.33 -2.38 3.08
CA ALA A 45 4.22 -1.38 4.15
C ALA A 45 3.04 -1.73 5.09
N ALA A 46 1.86 -1.98 4.53
CA ALA A 46 0.68 -2.36 5.31
C ALA A 46 0.88 -3.68 6.09
N GLU A 47 1.55 -4.67 5.51
CA GLU A 47 1.88 -5.93 6.19
C GLU A 47 2.84 -5.72 7.36
N ASN A 48 3.84 -4.85 7.18
CA ASN A 48 4.75 -4.49 8.25
C ASN A 48 4.01 -3.75 9.39
N ASP A 49 3.17 -2.79 9.05
CA ASP A 49 2.39 -2.01 10.01
C ASP A 49 1.44 -2.90 10.80
N ALA A 50 0.72 -3.81 10.12
CA ALA A 50 -0.13 -4.80 10.76
C ALA A 50 0.68 -5.73 11.68
N GLY A 51 1.90 -6.12 11.28
CA GLY A 51 2.79 -6.91 12.11
C GLY A 51 3.27 -6.16 13.36
N ILE A 52 3.51 -4.85 13.26
CA ILE A 52 3.84 -4.00 14.41
C ILE A 52 2.64 -3.92 15.35
N LEU A 53 1.45 -3.65 14.81
CA LEU A 53 0.21 -3.57 15.58
C LEU A 53 -0.09 -4.90 16.29
N ALA A 54 0.08 -6.03 15.60
CA ALA A 54 -0.13 -7.36 16.19
C ALA A 54 0.84 -7.67 17.34
N ARG A 55 2.09 -7.18 17.27
CA ARG A 55 3.10 -7.39 18.33
C ARG A 55 2.94 -6.45 19.51
N ARG A 56 2.56 -5.20 19.27
CA ARG A 56 2.50 -4.14 20.31
C ARG A 56 1.11 -3.91 20.88
N GLY A 57 0.06 -4.35 20.17
CA GLY A 57 -1.32 -3.96 20.45
C GLY A 57 -1.61 -2.51 20.02
N ALA A 58 -2.88 -2.14 20.03
CA ALA A 58 -3.27 -0.74 20.07
C ALA A 58 -2.98 -0.28 21.51
N GLY A 59 -1.89 0.44 21.74
CA GLY A 59 -1.53 0.84 23.11
C GLY A 59 -2.65 1.60 23.82
N ASP A 60 -2.66 1.55 25.16
CA ASP A 60 -3.66 2.20 26.04
C ASP A 60 -3.57 3.74 26.09
N ASP A 61 -2.92 4.37 25.11
CA ASP A 61 -2.70 5.83 25.04
C ASP A 61 -4.01 6.62 24.83
N LEU A 62 -5.10 5.92 24.54
CA LEU A 62 -6.42 6.51 24.34
C LEU A 62 -7.32 6.44 25.57
N ASP A 63 -6.92 5.73 26.63
CA ASP A 63 -7.76 5.57 27.83
C ASP A 63 -8.05 6.92 28.50
N GLY A 64 -7.05 7.80 28.60
CA GLY A 64 -7.25 9.16 29.11
C GLY A 64 -8.16 10.02 28.24
N LEU A 65 -8.18 9.79 26.92
CA LEU A 65 -9.11 10.46 26.02
C LEU A 65 -10.53 9.91 26.19
N VAL A 66 -10.68 8.58 26.34
CA VAL A 66 -11.96 7.92 26.63
C VAL A 66 -12.54 8.43 27.95
N ASP A 67 -11.72 8.49 29.00
CA ASP A 67 -12.10 9.00 30.32
C ASP A 67 -12.55 10.47 30.25
N TRP A 68 -11.79 11.31 29.53
CA TRP A 68 -12.18 12.69 29.30
C TRP A 68 -13.51 12.79 28.53
N PHE A 69 -13.68 12.04 27.44
CA PHE A 69 -14.91 12.05 26.65
C PHE A 69 -16.13 11.59 27.47
N ALA A 70 -16.01 10.49 28.22
CA ALA A 70 -17.07 9.96 29.06
C ALA A 70 -17.49 10.94 30.17
N GLY A 71 -16.55 11.74 30.67
CA GLY A 71 -16.83 12.76 31.69
C GLY A 71 -17.37 14.09 31.17
N ASN A 72 -17.28 14.36 29.86
CA ASN A 72 -17.54 15.70 29.29
C ASN A 72 -18.60 15.74 28.18
N VAL A 73 -19.10 14.59 27.71
CA VAL A 73 -20.19 14.53 26.73
C VAL A 73 -21.51 14.22 27.42
N GLU A 74 -22.49 15.12 27.30
CA GLU A 74 -23.90 14.79 27.53
C GLU A 74 -24.37 13.86 26.40
N ILE A 75 -24.48 12.57 26.69
CA ILE A 75 -25.12 11.62 25.78
C ILE A 75 -26.63 11.79 25.97
N GLU A 76 -27.30 12.36 24.98
CA GLU A 76 -28.76 12.43 24.95
C GLU A 76 -29.31 10.99 25.00
N ARG A 77 -30.14 10.72 26.01
CA ARG A 77 -30.56 9.36 26.42
C ARG A 77 -31.90 8.95 25.83
#